data_AF-A0A952S8G0-F1
#
_entry.id   AF-A0A952S8G0-F1
#
_cell.length_a   1.000
_cell.length_b   1.000
_cell.length_c   1.000
_cell.angle_alpha   90.00
_cell.angle_beta   90.00
_cell.angle_gamma   90.00
#
_symmetry.space_group_name_H-M   'P 1'
#
loop_
_entity.id
_entity.type
_entity.pdbx_description
1 polymer ?
#
loop_
_entity_poly.entity_id
_entity_poly.type
_entity_poly.pdbx_seq_one_letter_code
_entity_poly.pdbx_strand_id
1 'polypeptide(L)'
;MAEKLNIEQLRRFAPRNPILAFSPLNTGSPMRDWCTHLANNQLRRMELEEFAILGDVVVRIADELEPEPIDRVRIMSLEYAVRVLGSEEDGREFVRCVKAIASADAGQFEYEQIAAYYYREIRERGAGEVLMEMGLLGMQLEAVTATNSDREISFEEFNRSEPKLTVADQRRVKEAAMNREPLPPRCPNFDDEMKAVLGRVGRQKVSRMIYDDLAAFYLEDGEKSVEELDRDFLTFDNLEQYDENGIVGLTMNGGQRSVVVFDLDCEVDASCLPPEARHLASDIGRLFVGHAMGGNTVQNGRRMIAEAWAERTQTALPVSSWNEPSKQPFSDHEFEEWLSLSLDRIYDGKVVRSARRLFMFSKGPAVELVLDQEVNPDFEEMQYAAAVLRLLWRRQYSDFHLRSLRREAYQQLYLAIRSTSDTADVAELKKQAYAAFKEVNKLSLKEFTALNTVAKSQEVRLRDRFSEAARQWLRKIEKATAGGLRYLKFSLYNDPEAKALTRQEKQRLWDAVRTRETELKTQSETGYARQQQNVLPQQRRYVQVVV
;
A
#
# COMPACT_ATOMS: atom_id res chain seq x y z
N MET A 1 -21.25 -0.60 -12.04
CA MET A 1 -20.57 -1.64 -12.84
C MET A 1 -19.09 -1.43 -12.67
N ALA A 2 -18.38 -2.38 -12.07
CA ALA A 2 -16.92 -2.31 -11.96
C ALA A 2 -16.34 -2.52 -13.36
N GLU A 3 -15.76 -1.49 -13.96
CA GLU A 3 -14.96 -1.63 -15.17
C GLU A 3 -13.69 -2.41 -14.80
N LYS A 4 -13.77 -3.75 -14.90
CA LYS A 4 -12.60 -4.62 -14.78
C LYS A 4 -11.73 -4.38 -16.01
N LEU A 5 -10.44 -4.17 -15.79
CA LEU A 5 -9.47 -3.98 -16.84
C LEU A 5 -9.41 -5.27 -17.69
N ASN A 6 -9.63 -5.17 -19.01
CA ASN A 6 -9.61 -6.36 -19.84
C ASN A 6 -8.17 -6.90 -19.94
N ILE A 7 -7.98 -8.15 -19.53
CA ILE A 7 -6.70 -8.85 -19.54
C ILE A 7 -6.08 -8.88 -20.94
N GLU A 8 -6.88 -8.99 -21.99
CA GLU A 8 -6.39 -8.95 -23.37
C GLU A 8 -5.80 -7.58 -23.74
N GLN A 9 -6.42 -6.49 -23.27
CA GLN A 9 -5.89 -5.15 -23.44
C GLN A 9 -4.61 -4.96 -22.63
N LEU A 10 -4.55 -5.48 -21.40
CA LEU A 10 -3.33 -5.47 -20.59
C LEU A 10 -2.19 -6.22 -21.27
N ARG A 11 -2.45 -7.39 -21.89
CA ARG A 11 -1.46 -8.13 -22.69
C ARG A 11 -0.93 -7.31 -23.87
N ARG A 12 -1.77 -6.51 -24.50
CA ARG A 12 -1.40 -5.68 -25.68
C ARG A 12 -0.59 -4.45 -25.30
N PHE A 13 -1.00 -3.72 -24.26
CA PHE A 13 -0.44 -2.40 -23.92
C PHE A 13 0.60 -2.45 -22.80
N ALA A 14 0.54 -3.44 -21.91
CA ALA A 14 1.49 -3.64 -20.81
C ALA A 14 1.91 -5.13 -20.67
N PRO A 15 2.59 -5.71 -21.66
CA PRO A 15 2.91 -7.15 -21.72
C PRO A 15 3.83 -7.64 -20.59
N ARG A 16 4.53 -6.72 -19.91
CA ARG A 16 5.40 -7.04 -18.76
C ARG A 16 4.69 -6.91 -17.42
N ASN A 17 3.40 -6.61 -17.40
CA ASN A 17 2.67 -6.44 -16.15
C ASN A 17 2.61 -7.79 -15.40
N PRO A 18 2.98 -7.81 -14.10
CA PRO A 18 2.99 -9.02 -13.29
C PRO A 18 1.63 -9.73 -13.18
N ILE A 19 0.49 -9.02 -13.31
CA ILE A 19 -0.86 -9.60 -13.37
C ILE A 19 -0.97 -10.65 -14.48
N LEU A 20 -0.27 -10.45 -15.61
CA LEU A 20 -0.30 -11.38 -16.73
C LEU A 20 0.37 -12.72 -16.43
N ALA A 21 1.26 -12.77 -15.43
CA ALA A 21 1.82 -14.02 -14.97
C ALA A 21 0.75 -14.90 -14.30
N PHE A 22 -0.24 -14.31 -13.65
CA PHE A 22 -1.30 -15.05 -12.93
C PHE A 22 -2.56 -15.28 -13.77
N SER A 23 -2.60 -14.81 -15.01
CA SER A 23 -3.77 -15.00 -15.89
C SER A 23 -3.50 -16.06 -16.97
N PRO A 24 -4.09 -17.27 -16.87
CA PRO A 24 -3.89 -18.32 -17.84
C PRO A 24 -4.29 -17.92 -19.26
N LEU A 25 -3.63 -18.53 -20.24
CA LEU A 25 -3.99 -18.39 -21.65
C LEU A 25 -5.25 -19.20 -21.92
N ASN A 26 -6.34 -18.54 -22.31
CA ASN A 26 -7.56 -19.23 -22.71
C ASN A 26 -7.33 -19.92 -24.08
N THR A 27 -7.07 -21.22 -24.04
CA THR A 27 -6.97 -22.12 -25.20
C THR A 27 -8.27 -22.90 -25.44
N GLY A 28 -9.33 -22.59 -24.67
CA GLY A 28 -10.63 -23.26 -24.73
C GLY A 28 -10.67 -24.61 -24.01
N SER A 29 -9.64 -24.96 -23.24
CA SER A 29 -9.58 -26.18 -22.44
C SER A 29 -8.85 -25.90 -21.12
N PRO A 30 -9.53 -25.90 -19.96
CA PRO A 30 -8.95 -25.45 -18.68
C PRO A 30 -7.62 -26.13 -18.32
N MET A 31 -7.52 -27.43 -18.59
CA MET A 31 -6.32 -28.22 -18.30
C MET A 31 -5.14 -27.89 -19.24
N ARG A 32 -5.45 -27.49 -20.47
CA ARG A 32 -4.45 -27.10 -21.48
C ARG A 32 -4.03 -25.64 -21.32
N ASP A 33 -4.94 -24.79 -20.86
CA ASP A 33 -4.73 -23.37 -20.58
C ASP A 33 -3.60 -23.20 -19.57
N TRP A 34 -3.69 -23.90 -18.43
CA TRP A 34 -2.69 -23.85 -17.37
C TRP A 34 -1.35 -24.45 -17.80
N CYS A 35 -1.34 -25.65 -18.40
CA CYS A 35 -0.09 -26.28 -18.85
C CYS A 35 0.64 -25.45 -19.92
N THR A 36 -0.10 -24.84 -20.86
CA THR A 36 0.48 -23.97 -21.90
C THR A 36 0.99 -22.67 -21.28
N HIS A 37 0.29 -22.15 -20.28
CA HIS A 37 0.70 -20.96 -19.53
C HIS A 37 1.96 -21.17 -18.71
N LEU A 38 2.07 -22.28 -17.97
CA LEU A 38 3.28 -22.67 -17.25
C LEU A 38 4.46 -22.94 -18.19
N ALA A 39 4.20 -23.51 -19.37
CA ALA A 39 5.23 -23.74 -20.39
C ALA A 39 5.80 -22.42 -20.97
N ASN A 40 4.98 -21.37 -21.03
CA ASN A 40 5.38 -20.04 -21.49
C ASN A 40 6.02 -19.19 -20.37
N ASN A 41 5.71 -19.47 -19.10
CA ASN A 41 6.23 -18.77 -17.93
C ASN A 41 7.17 -19.66 -17.09
N GLN A 42 8.16 -20.29 -17.73
CA GLN A 42 9.03 -21.29 -17.07
C GLN A 42 9.75 -20.74 -15.84
N LEU A 43 10.12 -19.45 -15.84
CA LEU A 43 10.79 -18.79 -14.72
C LEU A 43 9.88 -18.54 -13.53
N ARG A 44 8.55 -18.53 -13.71
CA ARG A 44 7.54 -18.30 -12.66
C ARG A 44 6.67 -19.53 -12.41
N ARG A 45 7.03 -20.67 -12.98
CA ARG A 45 6.21 -21.89 -12.95
C ARG A 45 5.88 -22.33 -11.52
N MET A 46 6.87 -22.30 -10.63
CA MET A 46 6.67 -22.73 -9.24
C MET A 46 5.93 -21.69 -8.39
N GLU A 47 6.12 -20.39 -8.65
CA GLU A 47 5.31 -19.31 -8.04
C GLU A 47 3.83 -19.51 -8.39
N LEU A 48 3.54 -19.82 -9.66
CA LEU A 48 2.18 -20.08 -10.12
C LEU A 48 1.57 -21.36 -9.52
N GLU A 49 2.40 -22.34 -9.16
CA GLU A 49 1.97 -23.57 -8.49
C GLU A 49 1.76 -23.38 -6.97
N GLU A 50 2.43 -22.40 -6.33
CA GLU A 50 2.35 -22.11 -4.88
C GLU A 50 1.27 -21.08 -4.52
N PHE A 51 0.96 -20.16 -5.43
CA PHE A 51 0.03 -19.07 -5.19
C PHE A 51 -1.37 -19.34 -5.74
N ALA A 52 -2.39 -18.97 -4.97
CA ALA A 52 -3.79 -19.07 -5.35
C ALA A 52 -4.40 -17.66 -5.53
N ILE A 53 -5.35 -17.52 -6.45
CA ILE A 53 -6.02 -16.24 -6.71
C ILE A 53 -7.38 -16.25 -6.00
N LEU A 54 -7.60 -15.27 -5.11
CA LEU A 54 -8.88 -15.04 -4.43
C LEU A 54 -9.43 -13.68 -4.87
N GLY A 55 -10.34 -13.70 -5.85
CA GLY A 55 -10.91 -12.48 -6.41
C GLY A 55 -9.85 -11.63 -7.09
N ASP A 56 -9.55 -10.45 -6.52
CA ASP A 56 -8.59 -9.49 -7.05
C ASP A 56 -7.21 -9.57 -6.36
N VAL A 57 -6.98 -10.60 -5.53
CA VAL A 57 -5.79 -10.75 -4.67
C VAL A 57 -5.14 -12.12 -4.88
N VAL A 58 -3.81 -12.17 -4.93
CA VAL A 58 -3.03 -13.42 -4.92
C VAL A 58 -2.58 -13.71 -3.50
N VAL A 59 -2.84 -14.94 -3.08
CA VAL A 59 -2.71 -15.42 -1.72
C VAL A 59 -1.81 -16.64 -1.69
N ARG A 60 -0.96 -16.72 -0.67
CA ARG A 60 -0.23 -17.93 -0.30
C ARG A 60 -0.86 -18.56 0.93
N ILE A 61 -0.98 -19.88 0.95
CA ILE A 61 -1.31 -20.63 2.17
C ILE A 61 -0.03 -20.75 3.00
N ALA A 62 -0.02 -20.20 4.20
CA ALA A 62 1.06 -20.34 5.15
C ALA A 62 0.62 -21.26 6.30
N ASP A 63 1.38 -22.33 6.52
CA ASP A 63 1.15 -23.28 7.61
C ASP A 63 1.82 -22.78 8.90
N GLU A 64 1.09 -22.68 10.02
CA GLU A 64 1.60 -22.11 11.28
C GLU A 64 2.67 -22.97 11.97
N LEU A 65 2.81 -24.24 11.58
CA LEU A 65 3.72 -25.20 12.23
C LEU A 65 5.08 -25.35 11.53
N GLU A 66 5.34 -24.55 10.50
CA GLU A 66 6.51 -24.68 9.66
C GLU A 66 7.72 -23.88 10.19
N PRO A 67 8.93 -24.47 10.30
CA PRO A 67 10.15 -23.71 10.61
C PRO A 67 10.35 -22.58 9.59
N GLU A 68 10.97 -21.47 10.03
CA GLU A 68 11.22 -20.29 9.19
C GLU A 68 11.73 -20.74 7.81
N PRO A 69 11.25 -20.14 6.70
CA PRO A 69 11.60 -20.58 5.35
C PRO A 69 13.09 -20.74 5.10
N ILE A 70 13.91 -19.96 5.83
CA ILE A 70 15.36 -19.99 5.75
C ILE A 70 16.01 -21.28 6.29
N ASP A 71 15.39 -21.92 7.27
CA ASP A 71 15.91 -23.15 7.91
C ASP A 71 15.71 -24.37 7.01
N ARG A 72 14.85 -24.25 5.99
CA ARG A 72 14.59 -25.28 4.99
C ARG A 72 15.52 -25.15 3.77
N VAL A 73 16.01 -23.95 3.51
CA VAL A 73 16.85 -23.65 2.36
C VAL A 73 18.31 -24.00 2.68
N ARG A 74 18.73 -25.20 2.29
CA ARG A 74 20.10 -25.68 2.51
C ARG A 74 21.18 -24.72 2.00
N ILE A 75 20.90 -24.02 0.89
CA ILE A 75 21.80 -23.05 0.24
C ILE A 75 21.95 -21.75 1.07
N MET A 76 20.99 -21.44 1.94
CA MET A 76 20.96 -20.28 2.84
C MET A 76 21.52 -20.59 4.23
N SER A 77 21.81 -21.85 4.52
CA SER A 77 22.47 -22.21 5.78
C SER A 77 23.85 -21.55 5.87
N LEU A 78 24.20 -21.07 7.06
CA LEU A 78 25.52 -20.47 7.31
C LEU A 78 26.63 -21.47 7.00
N GLU A 79 26.43 -22.75 7.32
CA GLU A 79 27.39 -23.82 6.99
C GLU A 79 27.67 -23.94 5.49
N TYR A 80 26.61 -23.83 4.67
CA TYR A 80 26.76 -23.84 3.22
C TYR A 80 27.47 -22.59 2.72
N ALA A 81 27.10 -21.41 3.22
CA ALA A 81 27.69 -20.14 2.84
C ALA A 81 29.18 -20.08 3.17
N VAL A 82 29.58 -20.49 4.38
CA VAL A 82 30.99 -20.55 4.81
C VAL A 82 31.77 -21.55 3.98
N ARG A 83 31.18 -22.69 3.62
CA ARG A 83 31.84 -23.68 2.75
C ARG A 83 32.08 -23.14 1.34
N VAL A 84 31.18 -22.30 0.81
CA VAL A 84 31.29 -21.76 -0.55
C VAL A 84 32.17 -20.51 -0.62
N LEU A 85 32.11 -19.64 0.41
CA LEU A 85 32.81 -18.36 0.44
C LEU A 85 34.17 -18.43 1.14
N GLY A 86 34.42 -19.46 1.96
CA GLY A 86 35.70 -19.67 2.64
C GLY A 86 35.97 -18.74 3.83
N SER A 87 35.04 -17.82 4.15
CA SER A 87 35.11 -16.88 5.26
C SER A 87 33.81 -16.89 6.04
N GLU A 88 33.92 -16.88 7.37
CA GLU A 88 32.76 -16.85 8.26
C GLU A 88 32.06 -15.49 8.24
N GLU A 89 32.82 -14.40 8.11
CA GLU A 89 32.28 -13.04 8.03
C GLU A 89 31.49 -12.84 6.73
N ASP A 90 32.05 -13.28 5.59
CA ASP A 90 31.40 -13.19 4.28
C ASP A 90 30.16 -14.08 4.22
N GLY A 91 30.20 -15.27 4.85
CA GLY A 91 29.04 -16.16 4.98
C GLY A 91 27.88 -15.52 5.74
N ARG A 92 28.16 -14.84 6.86
CA ARG A 92 27.12 -14.13 7.64
C ARG A 92 26.56 -12.93 6.89
N GLU A 93 27.42 -12.13 6.26
CA GLU A 93 26.98 -10.97 5.49
C GLU A 93 26.20 -11.38 4.24
N PHE A 94 26.56 -12.49 3.58
CA PHE A 94 25.79 -13.04 2.48
C PHE A 94 24.35 -13.37 2.90
N VAL A 95 24.18 -14.16 3.97
CA VAL A 95 22.86 -14.55 4.48
C VAL A 95 22.05 -13.32 4.90
N ARG A 96 22.69 -12.35 5.55
CA ARG A 96 22.05 -11.09 5.94
C ARG A 96 21.62 -10.26 4.73
N CYS A 97 22.46 -10.15 3.70
CA CYS A 97 22.14 -9.39 2.50
C CYS A 97 21.00 -10.04 1.73
N VAL A 98 20.99 -11.37 1.59
CA VAL A 98 19.86 -12.08 0.95
C VAL A 98 18.57 -11.86 1.75
N LYS A 99 18.61 -11.86 3.09
CA LYS A 99 17.45 -11.49 3.94
C LYS A 99 16.96 -10.06 3.71
N ALA A 100 17.88 -9.11 3.56
CA ALA A 100 17.54 -7.71 3.35
C ALA A 100 17.03 -7.42 1.93
N ILE A 101 17.46 -8.22 0.94
CA ILE A 101 17.00 -8.13 -0.45
C ILE A 101 15.63 -8.81 -0.61
N ALA A 102 15.42 -9.94 0.06
CA ALA A 102 14.15 -10.65 0.06
C ALA A 102 13.07 -9.88 0.84
N SER A 103 11.80 -10.08 0.47
CA SER A 103 10.68 -9.52 1.23
C SER A 103 10.57 -10.18 2.62
N ALA A 104 9.95 -9.50 3.60
CA ALA A 104 9.72 -10.09 4.93
C ALA A 104 8.79 -11.33 4.87
N ASP A 105 7.99 -11.44 3.80
CA ASP A 105 7.07 -12.54 3.54
C ASP A 105 7.65 -13.58 2.55
N ALA A 106 8.94 -13.45 2.21
CA ALA A 106 9.58 -14.28 1.20
C ALA A 106 9.49 -15.76 1.54
N GLY A 107 9.00 -16.54 0.58
CA GLY A 107 8.96 -18.00 0.68
C GLY A 107 10.34 -18.63 0.57
N GLN A 108 10.43 -19.93 0.86
CA GLN A 108 11.66 -20.72 0.72
C GLN A 108 12.29 -20.58 -0.68
N PHE A 109 11.45 -20.50 -1.71
CA PHE A 109 11.90 -20.44 -3.10
C PHE A 109 12.54 -19.11 -3.50
N GLU A 110 12.00 -17.97 -3.05
CA GLU A 110 12.59 -16.66 -3.31
C GLU A 110 13.99 -16.58 -2.72
N TYR A 111 14.16 -17.10 -1.51
CA TYR A 111 15.47 -17.23 -0.87
C TYR A 111 16.42 -18.12 -1.68
N GLU A 112 15.96 -19.25 -2.21
CA GLU A 112 16.78 -20.14 -3.05
C GLU A 112 17.22 -19.48 -4.35
N GLN A 113 16.32 -18.79 -5.06
CA GLN A 113 16.65 -18.12 -6.32
C GLN A 113 17.66 -17.00 -6.12
N ILE A 114 17.38 -16.10 -5.15
CA ILE A 114 18.24 -14.96 -4.86
C ILE A 114 19.62 -15.48 -4.44
N ALA A 115 19.67 -16.46 -3.54
CA ALA A 115 20.93 -17.06 -3.11
C ALA A 115 21.66 -17.74 -4.26
N ALA A 116 20.99 -18.54 -5.09
CA ALA A 116 21.61 -19.25 -6.22
C ALA A 116 22.19 -18.29 -7.26
N TYR A 117 21.46 -17.20 -7.56
CA TYR A 117 21.94 -16.14 -8.43
C TYR A 117 23.22 -15.51 -7.88
N TYR A 118 23.21 -15.08 -6.62
CA TYR A 118 24.37 -14.40 -6.04
C TYR A 118 25.55 -15.33 -5.77
N TYR A 119 25.33 -16.62 -5.46
CA TYR A 119 26.42 -17.59 -5.43
C TYR A 119 27.09 -17.78 -6.80
N ARG A 120 26.32 -17.68 -7.88
CA ARG A 120 26.88 -17.71 -9.24
C ARG A 120 27.68 -16.45 -9.52
N GLU A 121 27.12 -15.26 -9.24
CA GLU A 121 27.81 -13.98 -9.42
C GLU A 121 29.13 -13.92 -8.63
N ILE A 122 29.13 -14.41 -7.38
CA ILE A 122 30.33 -14.44 -6.54
C ILE A 122 31.42 -15.34 -7.15
N ARG A 123 31.05 -16.45 -7.81
CA ARG A 123 32.03 -17.31 -8.50
C ARG A 123 32.62 -16.64 -9.73
N GLU A 124 31.87 -15.79 -10.41
CA GLU A 124 32.28 -15.13 -11.66
C GLU A 124 33.07 -13.83 -11.38
N ARG A 125 32.69 -13.05 -10.35
CA ARG A 125 33.20 -11.68 -10.10
C ARG A 125 33.96 -11.52 -8.78
N GLY A 126 33.86 -12.49 -7.87
CA GLY A 126 34.49 -12.45 -6.55
C GLY A 126 33.56 -11.92 -5.44
N ALA A 127 33.76 -12.40 -4.21
CA ALA A 127 32.85 -12.19 -3.09
C ALA A 127 32.76 -10.72 -2.65
N GLY A 128 33.88 -9.99 -2.60
CA GLY A 128 33.91 -8.63 -2.06
C GLY A 128 33.08 -7.61 -2.85
N GLU A 129 33.14 -7.65 -4.18
CA GLU A 129 32.36 -6.73 -5.04
C GLU A 129 30.87 -7.05 -4.98
N VAL A 130 30.51 -8.33 -5.08
CA VAL A 130 29.11 -8.77 -5.10
C VAL A 130 28.45 -8.57 -3.74
N LEU A 131 29.13 -8.86 -2.62
CA LEU A 131 28.58 -8.60 -1.28
C LEU A 131 28.39 -7.11 -1.01
N MET A 132 29.26 -6.24 -1.52
CA MET A 132 29.08 -4.80 -1.42
C MET A 132 27.84 -4.32 -2.20
N GLU A 133 27.64 -4.83 -3.43
CA GLU A 133 26.44 -4.54 -4.23
C GLU A 133 25.17 -5.06 -3.54
N MET A 134 25.20 -6.28 -3.02
CA MET A 134 24.09 -6.90 -2.29
C MET A 134 23.74 -6.10 -1.02
N GLY A 135 24.74 -5.64 -0.28
CA GLY A 135 24.53 -4.83 0.92
C GLY A 135 23.91 -3.47 0.62
N LEU A 136 24.32 -2.82 -0.48
CA LEU A 136 23.73 -1.57 -0.93
C LEU A 136 22.28 -1.77 -1.40
N LEU A 137 22.01 -2.85 -2.15
CA LEU A 137 20.67 -3.20 -2.62
C LEU A 137 19.73 -3.52 -1.44
N GLY A 138 20.18 -4.36 -0.51
CA GLY A 138 19.41 -4.72 0.68
C GLY A 138 19.07 -3.50 1.53
N MET A 139 20.00 -2.57 1.71
CA MET A 139 19.75 -1.32 2.45
C MET A 139 18.68 -0.44 1.78
N GLN A 140 18.69 -0.37 0.44
CA GLN A 140 17.68 0.39 -0.31
C GLN A 140 16.30 -0.27 -0.24
N LEU A 141 16.24 -1.60 -0.32
CA LEU A 141 14.99 -2.35 -0.27
C LEU A 141 14.38 -2.37 1.14
N GLU A 142 15.19 -2.55 2.18
CA GLU A 142 14.77 -2.49 3.58
C GLU A 142 14.18 -1.12 3.95
N ALA A 143 14.74 -0.03 3.40
CA ALA A 143 14.19 1.31 3.58
C ALA A 143 12.80 1.49 2.94
N VAL A 144 12.50 0.74 1.89
CA VAL A 144 11.20 0.77 1.19
C VAL A 144 10.19 -0.12 1.92
N THR A 145 10.57 -1.34 2.31
CA THR A 145 9.67 -2.31 2.96
C THR A 145 9.27 -1.91 4.38
N ALA A 146 10.12 -1.19 5.13
CA ALA A 146 9.79 -0.65 6.45
C ALA A 146 8.61 0.35 6.46
N THR A 147 8.16 0.83 5.29
CA THR A 147 7.03 1.77 5.17
C THR A 147 5.67 1.11 4.91
N ASN A 148 5.61 -0.20 4.65
CA ASN A 148 4.39 -0.93 4.30
C ASN A 148 4.00 -1.96 5.39
N SER A 149 3.40 -1.50 6.49
CA SER A 149 2.97 -2.35 7.61
C SER A 149 1.60 -3.03 7.44
N ASP A 150 0.95 -2.91 6.29
CA ASP A 150 -0.49 -3.20 6.13
C ASP A 150 -0.81 -4.52 5.40
N ARG A 151 0.10 -5.51 5.40
CA ARG A 151 -0.03 -6.75 4.59
C ARG A 151 -0.63 -7.97 5.29
N GLU A 152 -0.94 -7.88 6.58
CA GLU A 152 -1.60 -8.97 7.31
C GLU A 152 -3.13 -8.80 7.27
N ILE A 153 -3.85 -9.76 6.68
CA ILE A 153 -5.30 -9.88 6.91
C ILE A 153 -5.49 -10.60 8.25
N SER A 154 -5.75 -9.84 9.31
CA SER A 154 -6.25 -10.42 10.56
C SER A 154 -7.69 -10.87 10.35
N PHE A 155 -7.93 -12.17 10.22
CA PHE A 155 -9.26 -12.74 10.42
C PHE A 155 -9.53 -12.84 11.92
N GLU A 156 -9.86 -11.71 12.53
CA GLU A 156 -10.59 -11.77 13.79
C GLU A 156 -12.03 -12.19 13.44
N GLU A 157 -12.32 -13.48 13.57
CA GLU A 157 -13.71 -13.92 13.74
C GLU A 157 -14.26 -13.21 14.97
N PHE A 158 -14.89 -12.05 14.75
CA PHE A 158 -15.72 -11.44 15.77
C PHE A 158 -16.92 -12.36 15.95
N ASN A 159 -16.80 -13.29 16.90
CA ASN A 159 -17.94 -13.81 17.64
C ASN A 159 -18.59 -12.60 18.33
N ARG A 160 -19.42 -11.86 17.59
CA ARG A 160 -20.30 -10.86 18.17
C ARG A 160 -21.27 -11.63 19.03
N SER A 161 -20.98 -11.73 20.32
CA SER A 161 -22.01 -12.06 21.30
C SER A 161 -23.16 -11.09 21.06
N GLU A 162 -24.36 -11.61 20.80
CA GLU A 162 -25.56 -10.82 20.53
C GLU A 162 -25.58 -9.59 21.46
N PRO A 163 -25.63 -8.36 20.92
CA PRO A 163 -25.64 -7.18 21.75
C PRO A 163 -26.92 -7.20 22.59
N LYS A 164 -26.80 -7.56 23.87
CA LYS A 164 -27.90 -7.48 24.82
C LYS A 164 -28.39 -6.04 24.81
N LEU A 165 -29.62 -5.81 24.33
CA LEU A 165 -30.25 -4.49 24.35
C LEU A 165 -30.12 -3.90 25.75
N THR A 166 -29.71 -2.63 25.84
CA THR A 166 -29.69 -1.94 27.12
C THR A 166 -31.11 -1.87 27.71
N VAL A 167 -31.22 -1.78 29.04
CA VAL A 167 -32.53 -1.71 29.73
C VAL A 167 -33.39 -0.55 29.22
N ALA A 168 -32.76 0.53 28.76
CA ALA A 168 -33.43 1.68 28.15
C ALA A 168 -33.99 1.36 26.75
N ASP A 169 -33.26 0.59 25.94
CA ASP A 169 -33.72 0.18 24.61
C ASP A 169 -34.80 -0.90 24.72
N GLN A 170 -34.72 -1.81 25.69
CA GLN A 170 -35.78 -2.77 25.98
C GLN A 170 -37.09 -2.09 26.39
N ARG A 171 -37.03 -0.98 27.13
CA ARG A 171 -38.21 -0.16 27.47
C ARG A 171 -38.79 0.52 26.23
N ARG A 172 -37.95 1.12 25.37
CA ARG A 172 -38.40 1.73 24.11
C ARG A 172 -39.04 0.71 23.16
N VAL A 173 -38.50 -0.50 23.07
CA VAL A 173 -39.08 -1.59 22.27
C VAL A 173 -40.41 -2.06 22.85
N LYS A 174 -40.55 -2.14 24.19
CA LYS A 174 -41.83 -2.48 24.84
C LYS A 174 -42.90 -1.40 24.67
N GLU A 175 -42.53 -0.12 24.74
CA GLU A 175 -43.45 0.99 24.47
C GLU A 175 -43.88 1.02 23.00
N ALA A 176 -42.95 0.77 22.07
CA ALA A 176 -43.26 0.64 20.65
C ALA A 176 -44.14 -0.59 20.34
N ALA A 177 -44.01 -1.68 21.10
CA ALA A 177 -44.86 -2.86 20.96
C ALA A 177 -46.29 -2.63 21.48
N MET A 178 -46.46 -1.83 22.53
CA MET A 178 -47.79 -1.48 23.08
C MET A 178 -48.57 -0.51 22.18
N ASN A 179 -47.88 0.27 21.35
CA ASN A 179 -48.48 1.23 20.41
C ASN A 179 -48.64 0.69 18.97
N ARG A 180 -48.53 -0.63 18.76
CA ARG A 180 -48.79 -1.21 17.43
C ARG A 180 -50.28 -1.22 17.13
N GLU A 181 -50.67 -0.56 16.06
CA GLU A 181 -51.99 -0.77 15.45
C GLU A 181 -52.15 -2.26 15.08
N PRO A 182 -53.34 -2.85 15.28
CA PRO A 182 -53.59 -4.23 14.90
C PRO A 182 -53.32 -4.42 13.41
N LEU A 183 -52.65 -5.52 13.06
CA LEU A 183 -52.38 -5.86 11.67
C LEU A 183 -53.69 -5.86 10.87
N PRO A 184 -53.70 -5.29 9.66
CA PRO A 184 -54.89 -5.30 8.82
C PRO A 184 -55.35 -6.75 8.58
N PRO A 185 -56.67 -7.00 8.49
CA PRO A 185 -57.20 -8.35 8.27
C PRO A 185 -56.65 -8.94 6.97
N ARG A 186 -56.44 -10.26 6.98
CA ARG A 186 -55.87 -11.01 5.86
C ARG A 186 -56.63 -10.71 4.57
N CYS A 187 -55.93 -10.15 3.58
CA CYS A 187 -56.50 -9.88 2.26
C CYS A 187 -56.61 -11.19 1.47
N PRO A 188 -57.81 -11.61 1.04
CA PRO A 188 -58.01 -12.88 0.33
C PRO A 188 -57.23 -12.97 -1.00
N ASN A 189 -56.92 -11.83 -1.62
CA ASN A 189 -56.25 -11.78 -2.92
C ASN A 189 -54.80 -12.28 -2.86
N PHE A 190 -54.11 -12.14 -1.73
CA PHE A 190 -52.70 -12.50 -1.60
C PHE A 190 -52.49 -14.01 -1.49
N ASP A 191 -53.42 -14.72 -0.84
CA ASP A 191 -53.37 -16.18 -0.73
C ASP A 191 -53.72 -16.85 -2.07
N ASP A 192 -54.62 -16.25 -2.84
CA ASP A 192 -54.93 -16.70 -4.20
C ASP A 192 -53.78 -16.41 -5.19
N GLU A 193 -53.09 -15.27 -5.04
CA GLU A 193 -51.84 -14.99 -5.76
C GLU A 193 -50.73 -15.98 -5.37
N MET A 194 -50.56 -16.28 -4.09
CA MET A 194 -49.55 -17.21 -3.61
C MET A 194 -49.84 -18.65 -4.06
N LYS A 195 -51.11 -19.07 -4.11
CA LYS A 195 -51.53 -20.33 -4.72
C LYS A 195 -51.30 -20.35 -6.24
N ALA A 196 -51.53 -19.23 -6.93
CA ALA A 196 -51.25 -19.12 -8.36
C ALA A 196 -49.73 -19.15 -8.66
N VAL A 197 -48.92 -18.57 -7.78
CA VAL A 197 -47.45 -18.64 -7.84
C VAL A 197 -46.96 -20.05 -7.55
N LEU A 198 -47.46 -20.72 -6.50
CA LEU A 198 -47.13 -22.12 -6.21
C LEU A 198 -47.55 -23.07 -7.35
N GLY A 199 -48.71 -22.81 -7.98
CA GLY A 199 -49.16 -23.55 -9.17
C GLY A 199 -48.31 -23.30 -10.43
N ARG A 200 -47.72 -22.11 -10.57
CA ARG A 200 -46.76 -21.76 -11.64
C ARG A 200 -45.38 -22.39 -11.40
N VAL A 201 -44.90 -22.37 -10.17
CA VAL A 201 -43.58 -22.91 -9.79
C VAL A 201 -43.57 -24.44 -9.86
N GLY A 202 -44.68 -25.11 -9.53
CA GLY A 202 -44.76 -26.58 -9.56
C GLY A 202 -44.81 -27.24 -10.96
N ARG A 203 -44.96 -26.48 -12.05
CA ARG A 203 -45.07 -27.03 -13.42
C ARG A 203 -44.14 -26.42 -14.47
N GLN A 204 -43.26 -25.50 -14.10
CA GLN A 204 -42.10 -25.24 -14.93
C GLN A 204 -41.18 -26.44 -14.79
N LYS A 205 -41.03 -27.22 -15.87
CA LYS A 205 -39.88 -28.10 -16.04
C LYS A 205 -38.66 -27.21 -15.82
N VAL A 206 -38.10 -27.29 -14.62
CA VAL A 206 -36.77 -26.81 -14.29
C VAL A 206 -35.90 -27.26 -15.45
N SER A 207 -35.30 -26.28 -16.15
CA SER A 207 -34.17 -26.53 -17.02
C SER A 207 -33.29 -27.51 -16.28
N ARG A 208 -33.21 -28.76 -16.79
CA ARG A 208 -32.50 -29.92 -16.23
C ARG A 208 -31.82 -29.60 -14.91
N MET A 209 -32.28 -30.19 -13.80
CA MET A 209 -31.35 -30.48 -12.70
C MET A 209 -30.06 -30.94 -13.38
N ILE A 210 -28.97 -30.20 -13.15
CA ILE A 210 -27.64 -30.65 -13.53
C ILE A 210 -27.62 -32.06 -12.98
N TYR A 211 -27.63 -33.04 -13.89
CA TYR A 211 -27.52 -34.42 -13.48
C TYR A 211 -26.13 -34.44 -12.89
N ASP A 212 -26.07 -34.58 -11.58
CA ASP A 212 -24.82 -34.78 -10.92
C ASP A 212 -24.38 -36.19 -11.33
N ASP A 213 -23.63 -36.26 -12.44
CA ASP A 213 -23.15 -37.50 -13.05
C ASP A 213 -22.23 -38.27 -12.08
N LEU A 214 -21.78 -37.62 -11.00
CA LEU A 214 -20.94 -38.19 -9.96
C LEU A 214 -21.71 -38.47 -8.65
N ALA A 215 -22.98 -38.07 -8.54
CA ALA A 215 -23.82 -38.39 -7.37
C ALA A 215 -23.85 -39.89 -7.06
N ALA A 216 -23.85 -40.72 -8.11
CA ALA A 216 -23.75 -42.17 -7.94
C ALA A 216 -22.41 -42.64 -7.35
N PHE A 217 -21.32 -41.87 -7.48
CA PHE A 217 -19.98 -42.26 -7.02
C PHE A 217 -19.78 -42.04 -5.51
N TYR A 218 -20.38 -40.99 -4.93
CA TYR A 218 -20.26 -40.64 -3.50
C TYR A 218 -21.55 -40.82 -2.68
N LEU A 219 -22.72 -41.02 -3.30
CA LEU A 219 -23.97 -41.37 -2.59
C LEU A 219 -24.36 -42.85 -2.74
N GLU A 220 -23.65 -43.65 -3.55
CA GLU A 220 -23.82 -45.11 -3.48
C GLU A 220 -23.11 -45.66 -2.24
N ASP A 221 -23.91 -45.89 -1.19
CA ASP A 221 -23.56 -46.62 0.04
C ASP A 221 -23.31 -48.11 -0.26
N GLY A 222 -22.33 -48.42 -1.11
CA GLY A 222 -21.79 -49.78 -1.23
C GLY A 222 -21.05 -50.19 0.05
N GLU A 223 -20.57 -51.44 0.11
CA GLU A 223 -19.69 -51.98 1.17
C GLU A 223 -18.28 -51.31 1.19
N LYS A 224 -18.21 -50.00 1.06
CA LYS A 224 -16.98 -49.21 1.14
C LYS A 224 -16.60 -49.06 2.62
N SER A 225 -15.32 -49.19 2.93
CA SER A 225 -14.85 -48.92 4.30
C SER A 225 -14.88 -47.41 4.58
N VAL A 226 -14.88 -47.03 5.87
CA VAL A 226 -14.84 -45.61 6.26
C VAL A 226 -13.59 -44.93 5.68
N GLU A 227 -12.44 -45.62 5.61
CA GLU A 227 -11.24 -45.05 5.00
C GLU A 227 -11.29 -44.92 3.48
N GLU A 228 -12.21 -45.63 2.81
CA GLU A 228 -12.48 -45.49 1.37
C GLU A 228 -13.45 -44.35 1.11
N LEU A 229 -14.46 -44.17 1.98
CA LEU A 229 -15.35 -43.02 1.95
C LEU A 229 -14.60 -41.71 2.26
N ASP A 230 -13.67 -41.72 3.23
CA ASP A 230 -12.82 -40.56 3.52
C ASP A 230 -11.89 -40.24 2.34
N ARG A 231 -11.36 -41.27 1.65
CA ARG A 231 -10.58 -41.06 0.42
C ARG A 231 -11.43 -40.50 -0.71
N ASP A 232 -12.62 -41.05 -0.94
CA ASP A 232 -13.53 -40.58 -1.98
C ASP A 232 -13.97 -39.13 -1.71
N PHE A 233 -14.23 -38.79 -0.44
CA PHE A 233 -14.52 -37.43 0.01
C PHE A 233 -13.33 -36.49 -0.26
N LEU A 234 -12.11 -36.85 0.14
CA LEU A 234 -10.91 -36.06 -0.17
C LEU A 234 -10.67 -35.91 -1.68
N THR A 235 -11.01 -36.93 -2.47
CA THR A 235 -10.86 -36.87 -3.94
C THR A 235 -11.91 -35.95 -4.56
N PHE A 236 -13.12 -35.90 -3.99
CA PHE A 236 -14.20 -35.01 -4.39
C PHE A 236 -13.96 -33.55 -3.97
N ASP A 237 -13.47 -33.33 -2.75
CA ASP A 237 -13.05 -32.00 -2.25
C ASP A 237 -11.91 -31.42 -3.10
N ASN A 238 -11.05 -32.30 -3.66
CA ASN A 238 -10.05 -31.91 -4.66
C ASN A 238 -10.63 -31.60 -6.06
N LEU A 239 -11.84 -32.07 -6.39
CA LEU A 239 -12.50 -31.82 -7.68
C LEU A 239 -13.35 -30.53 -7.67
N GLU A 240 -13.87 -30.11 -6.50
CA GLU A 240 -14.50 -28.78 -6.31
C GLU A 240 -13.50 -27.59 -6.44
N GLN A 241 -12.22 -27.87 -6.68
CA GLN A 241 -11.15 -26.90 -6.92
C GLN A 241 -11.25 -26.12 -8.27
N TYR A 242 -12.32 -26.28 -9.06
CA TYR A 242 -12.46 -25.62 -10.36
C TYR A 242 -13.80 -24.88 -10.53
N ASP A 243 -13.80 -23.55 -10.39
CA ASP A 243 -14.90 -22.68 -10.87
C ASP A 243 -14.82 -22.45 -12.40
N GLU A 244 -15.89 -21.95 -13.02
CA GLU A 244 -16.06 -21.63 -14.46
C GLU A 244 -14.97 -20.70 -15.03
N ASN A 245 -14.17 -20.06 -14.16
CA ASN A 245 -13.01 -19.24 -14.51
C ASN A 245 -11.64 -19.90 -14.23
N GLY A 246 -11.60 -21.17 -13.85
CA GLY A 246 -10.37 -21.91 -13.54
C GLY A 246 -9.68 -21.48 -12.24
N ILE A 247 -10.41 -20.93 -11.28
CA ILE A 247 -9.87 -20.41 -10.02
C ILE A 247 -10.12 -21.43 -8.90
N VAL A 248 -9.05 -21.73 -8.16
CA VAL A 248 -8.99 -22.69 -7.04
C VAL A 248 -9.79 -22.17 -5.85
N GLY A 249 -10.88 -22.87 -5.51
CA GLY A 249 -11.54 -22.71 -4.21
C GLY A 249 -10.58 -23.16 -3.10
N LEU A 250 -10.18 -22.23 -2.23
CA LEU A 250 -9.31 -22.51 -1.09
C LEU A 250 -10.12 -23.15 0.05
N THR A 251 -9.91 -24.44 0.30
CA THR A 251 -10.26 -25.07 1.58
C THR A 251 -9.03 -25.05 2.50
N MET A 252 -9.19 -24.51 3.71
CA MET A 252 -8.12 -24.32 4.68
C MET A 252 -8.32 -25.25 5.89
N ASN A 253 -7.26 -25.91 6.35
CA ASN A 253 -7.26 -26.59 7.65
C ASN A 253 -7.11 -25.58 8.80
N GLY A 254 -7.59 -25.92 10.00
CA GLY A 254 -7.62 -25.04 11.18
C GLY A 254 -6.27 -24.53 11.73
N GLY A 255 -5.14 -24.83 11.07
CA GLY A 255 -3.79 -24.33 11.40
C GLY A 255 -3.07 -23.67 10.22
N GLN A 256 -3.80 -23.35 9.15
CA GLN A 256 -3.28 -22.65 7.97
C GLN A 256 -3.85 -21.24 7.94
N ARG A 257 -3.05 -20.25 7.53
CA ARG A 257 -3.50 -18.86 7.32
C ARG A 257 -3.19 -18.39 5.91
N SER A 258 -4.12 -17.66 5.32
CA SER A 258 -3.96 -17.03 4.01
C SER A 258 -3.16 -15.74 4.15
N VAL A 259 -2.00 -15.64 3.50
CA VAL A 259 -1.20 -14.41 3.43
C VAL A 259 -1.38 -13.79 2.06
N VAL A 260 -1.75 -12.50 2.02
CA VAL A 260 -1.82 -11.74 0.77
C VAL A 260 -0.42 -11.41 0.30
N VAL A 261 -0.04 -11.98 -0.83
CA VAL A 261 1.27 -11.76 -1.43
C VAL A 261 1.18 -10.66 -2.49
N PHE A 262 0.06 -10.57 -3.19
CA PHE A 262 -0.12 -9.69 -4.34
C PHE A 262 -1.54 -9.13 -4.38
N ASP A 263 -1.70 -7.85 -4.69
CA ASP A 263 -3.00 -7.25 -4.95
C ASP A 263 -3.02 -6.75 -6.39
N LEU A 264 -3.87 -7.35 -7.24
CA LEU A 264 -3.89 -7.09 -8.68
C LEU A 264 -4.24 -5.62 -8.97
N ASP A 265 -5.08 -4.99 -8.15
CA ASP A 265 -5.45 -3.58 -8.31
C ASP A 265 -4.30 -2.62 -7.93
N CYS A 266 -3.40 -3.05 -7.03
CA CYS A 266 -2.24 -2.27 -6.61
C CYS A 266 -1.09 -2.27 -7.64
N GLU A 267 -1.14 -3.17 -8.61
CA GLU A 267 -0.08 -3.45 -9.59
C GLU A 267 -0.35 -2.77 -10.95
N VAL A 268 -1.52 -2.16 -11.08
CA VAL A 268 -1.82 -1.20 -12.14
C VAL A 268 -1.27 0.16 -11.73
N ASP A 269 -0.21 0.59 -12.40
CA ASP A 269 0.50 1.83 -12.17
C ASP A 269 0.56 2.71 -13.42
N ALA A 270 1.27 3.85 -13.33
CA ALA A 270 1.45 4.74 -14.47
C ALA A 270 2.24 4.08 -15.63
N SER A 271 3.03 3.03 -15.38
CA SER A 271 3.78 2.33 -16.42
C SER A 271 2.87 1.55 -17.39
N CYS A 272 1.69 1.18 -16.91
CA CYS A 272 0.65 0.50 -17.68
C CYS A 272 -0.03 1.41 -18.71
N LEU A 273 0.14 2.74 -18.60
CA LEU A 273 -0.42 3.67 -19.58
C LEU A 273 0.41 3.73 -20.86
N PRO A 274 -0.26 3.93 -22.02
CA PRO A 274 0.41 4.32 -23.25
C PRO A 274 1.32 5.53 -23.04
N PRO A 275 2.48 5.60 -23.72
CA PRO A 275 3.48 6.67 -23.51
C PRO A 275 2.88 8.08 -23.58
N GLU A 276 1.92 8.27 -24.47
CA GLU A 276 1.25 9.55 -24.72
C GLU A 276 0.34 9.97 -23.55
N ALA A 277 -0.31 9.02 -22.88
CA ALA A 277 -1.23 9.26 -21.76
C ALA A 277 -0.56 9.23 -20.38
N ARG A 278 0.71 8.81 -20.28
CA ARG A 278 1.43 8.68 -18.97
C ARG A 278 1.47 9.96 -18.15
N HIS A 279 1.54 11.13 -18.81
CA HIS A 279 1.59 12.41 -18.12
C HIS A 279 0.33 12.68 -17.28
N LEU A 280 -0.83 12.18 -17.73
CA LEU A 280 -2.12 12.33 -17.03
C LEU A 280 -2.11 11.67 -15.64
N ALA A 281 -1.37 10.56 -15.47
CA ALA A 281 -1.25 9.90 -14.17
C ALA A 281 -0.60 10.80 -13.11
N SER A 282 0.32 11.69 -13.51
CA SER A 282 0.96 12.62 -12.57
C SER A 282 0.02 13.72 -12.07
N ASP A 283 -1.04 14.00 -12.83
CA ASP A 283 -2.03 15.01 -12.49
C ASP A 283 -3.16 14.45 -11.60
N ILE A 284 -3.48 13.15 -11.70
CA ILE A 284 -4.53 12.49 -10.89
C ILE A 284 -4.41 12.81 -9.41
N GLY A 285 -3.23 12.61 -8.81
CA GLY A 285 -3.03 12.87 -7.37
C GLY A 285 -3.24 14.34 -7.00
N ARG A 286 -2.82 15.26 -7.87
CA ARG A 286 -2.98 16.71 -7.64
C ARG A 286 -4.45 17.14 -7.81
N LEU A 287 -5.15 16.61 -8.81
CA LEU A 287 -6.58 16.83 -9.01
C LEU A 287 -7.39 16.28 -7.83
N PHE A 288 -7.01 15.12 -7.31
CA PHE A 288 -7.68 14.47 -6.18
C PHE A 288 -7.50 15.23 -4.87
N VAL A 289 -6.28 15.71 -4.59
CA VAL A 289 -5.95 16.39 -3.33
C VAL A 289 -6.37 17.85 -3.34
N GLY A 290 -6.22 18.55 -4.48
CA GLY A 290 -6.59 19.96 -4.64
C GLY A 290 -5.91 20.91 -3.64
N HIS A 291 -6.61 22.00 -3.33
CA HIS A 291 -6.23 23.05 -2.38
C HIS A 291 -4.85 23.67 -2.68
N ALA A 292 -3.93 23.70 -1.72
CA ALA A 292 -2.60 24.27 -1.89
C ALA A 292 -1.64 23.33 -2.65
N MET A 293 -1.85 22.00 -2.57
CA MET A 293 -0.99 21.02 -3.25
C MET A 293 -1.33 20.84 -4.74
N GLY A 294 -2.60 20.98 -5.12
CA GLY A 294 -3.09 20.72 -6.47
C GLY A 294 -4.02 21.79 -7.05
N GLY A 295 -4.11 22.97 -6.42
CA GLY A 295 -5.03 24.02 -6.84
C GLY A 295 -4.83 24.48 -8.28
N ASN A 296 -3.58 24.56 -8.75
CA ASN A 296 -3.28 24.99 -10.12
C ASN A 296 -3.75 23.95 -11.16
N THR A 297 -3.51 22.66 -10.92
CA THR A 297 -3.96 21.59 -11.81
C THR A 297 -5.48 21.49 -11.85
N VAL A 298 -6.13 21.63 -10.69
CA VAL A 298 -7.60 21.70 -10.59
C VAL A 298 -8.15 22.88 -11.40
N GLN A 299 -7.55 24.07 -11.25
CA GLN A 299 -8.01 25.26 -11.97
C GLN A 299 -7.84 25.10 -13.49
N ASN A 300 -6.71 24.52 -13.93
CA ASN A 300 -6.48 24.23 -15.34
C ASN A 300 -7.48 23.22 -15.90
N GLY A 301 -7.78 22.16 -15.15
CA GLY A 301 -8.77 21.16 -15.56
C GLY A 301 -10.20 21.72 -15.62
N ARG A 302 -10.61 22.54 -14.64
CA ARG A 302 -11.91 23.25 -14.67
C ARG A 302 -12.01 24.23 -15.83
N ARG A 303 -10.92 24.96 -16.13
CA ARG A 303 -10.87 25.86 -17.30
C ARG A 303 -11.07 25.07 -18.60
N MET A 304 -10.39 23.96 -18.74
CA MET A 304 -10.51 23.07 -19.90
C MET A 304 -11.94 22.52 -20.07
N ILE A 305 -12.60 22.10 -18.97
CA ILE A 305 -14.01 21.71 -18.99
C ILE A 305 -14.87 22.89 -19.46
N ALA A 306 -14.69 24.07 -18.88
CA ALA A 306 -15.48 25.25 -19.21
C ALA A 306 -15.32 25.70 -20.68
N GLU A 307 -14.10 25.64 -21.23
CA GLU A 307 -13.82 25.91 -22.64
C GLU A 307 -14.58 24.95 -23.56
N ALA A 308 -14.50 23.64 -23.30
CA ALA A 308 -15.20 22.62 -24.09
C ALA A 308 -16.73 22.75 -24.02
N TRP A 309 -17.27 23.09 -22.84
CA TRP A 309 -18.70 23.36 -22.67
C TRP A 309 -19.15 24.58 -23.49
N ALA A 310 -18.36 25.66 -23.49
CA ALA A 310 -18.66 26.87 -24.26
C ALA A 310 -18.67 26.64 -25.78
N GLU A 311 -17.72 25.84 -26.27
CA GLU A 311 -17.69 25.41 -27.67
C GLU A 311 -18.95 24.61 -28.05
N ARG A 312 -19.41 23.73 -27.15
CA ARG A 312 -20.56 22.85 -27.40
C ARG A 312 -21.91 23.59 -27.38
N THR A 313 -22.08 24.58 -26.50
CA THR A 313 -23.37 25.28 -26.34
C THR A 313 -23.49 26.55 -27.17
N GLN A 314 -22.42 27.02 -27.82
CA GLN A 314 -22.38 28.30 -28.58
C GLN A 314 -22.83 29.53 -27.76
N THR A 315 -22.91 29.41 -26.45
CA THR A 315 -23.24 30.50 -25.53
C THR A 315 -21.96 31.14 -25.04
N ALA A 316 -21.89 32.47 -25.08
CA ALA A 316 -20.79 33.20 -24.43
C ALA A 316 -20.72 32.78 -22.94
N LEU A 317 -19.54 32.33 -22.52
CA LEU A 317 -19.24 31.92 -21.14
C LEU A 317 -19.90 32.87 -20.12
N PRO A 318 -20.61 32.39 -19.08
CA PRO A 318 -20.76 33.17 -17.86
C PRO A 318 -19.39 33.15 -17.17
N VAL A 319 -18.51 34.05 -17.62
CA VAL A 319 -17.09 34.16 -17.24
C VAL A 319 -16.89 34.44 -15.74
N SER A 320 -17.94 34.81 -14.98
CA SER A 320 -17.80 35.21 -13.59
C SER A 320 -17.66 34.05 -12.58
N SER A 321 -18.38 32.94 -12.74
CA SER A 321 -18.35 31.85 -11.74
C SER A 321 -17.13 30.92 -11.86
N TRP A 322 -16.51 30.85 -13.05
CA TRP A 322 -15.36 29.97 -13.33
C TRP A 322 -14.00 30.68 -13.23
N ASN A 323 -14.02 32.02 -13.20
CA ASN A 323 -12.84 32.83 -12.92
C ASN A 323 -12.56 33.00 -11.42
N GLU A 324 -13.49 32.60 -10.55
CA GLU A 324 -13.16 32.44 -9.14
C GLU A 324 -12.25 31.21 -9.01
N PRO A 325 -11.01 31.37 -8.51
CA PRO A 325 -10.07 30.26 -8.35
C PRO A 325 -10.61 29.32 -7.27
N SER A 326 -11.47 28.38 -7.67
CA SER A 326 -11.91 27.32 -6.78
C SER A 326 -10.74 26.37 -6.56
N LYS A 327 -10.14 26.48 -5.38
CA LYS A 327 -9.06 25.59 -4.92
C LYS A 327 -9.59 24.24 -4.45
N GLN A 328 -10.90 23.99 -4.53
CA GLN A 328 -11.49 22.75 -4.04
C GLN A 328 -11.06 21.55 -4.91
N PRO A 329 -10.85 20.37 -4.31
CA PRO A 329 -10.58 19.12 -5.04
C PRO A 329 -11.59 18.81 -6.13
N PHE A 330 -11.20 18.02 -7.12
CA PHE A 330 -12.10 17.52 -8.16
C PHE A 330 -13.15 16.56 -7.59
N SER A 331 -14.41 16.76 -7.96
CA SER A 331 -15.46 15.75 -7.82
C SER A 331 -15.26 14.61 -8.82
N ASP A 332 -15.89 13.46 -8.56
CA ASP A 332 -15.83 12.32 -9.50
C ASP A 332 -16.44 12.68 -10.86
N HIS A 333 -17.45 13.54 -10.88
CA HIS A 333 -18.05 14.03 -12.12
C HIS A 333 -17.09 14.93 -12.92
N GLU A 334 -16.46 15.90 -12.26
CA GLU A 334 -15.44 16.75 -12.89
C GLU A 334 -14.24 15.92 -13.38
N PHE A 335 -13.87 14.87 -12.65
CA PHE A 335 -12.82 13.95 -13.07
C PHE A 335 -13.19 13.22 -14.36
N GLU A 336 -14.40 12.66 -14.48
CA GLU A 336 -14.82 11.98 -15.71
C GLU A 336 -14.91 12.95 -16.91
N GLU A 337 -15.40 14.17 -16.71
CA GLU A 337 -15.41 15.19 -17.77
C GLU A 337 -13.99 15.57 -18.20
N TRP A 338 -13.11 15.87 -17.24
CA TRP A 338 -11.70 16.16 -17.53
C TRP A 338 -10.99 15.00 -18.21
N LEU A 339 -11.23 13.76 -17.76
CA LEU A 339 -10.65 12.55 -18.33
C LEU A 339 -11.06 12.39 -19.80
N SER A 340 -12.36 12.52 -20.09
CA SER A 340 -12.88 12.41 -21.46
C SER A 340 -12.24 13.43 -22.39
N LEU A 341 -12.19 14.71 -21.98
CA LEU A 341 -11.61 15.79 -22.76
C LEU A 341 -10.08 15.64 -22.91
N SER A 342 -9.39 15.11 -21.90
CA SER A 342 -7.94 14.90 -21.95
C SER A 342 -7.58 13.79 -22.92
N LEU A 343 -8.35 12.71 -22.90
CA LEU A 343 -8.17 11.61 -23.84
C LEU A 343 -8.58 12.00 -25.26
N ASP A 344 -9.67 12.75 -25.45
CA ASP A 344 -10.06 13.26 -26.77
C ASP A 344 -8.96 14.13 -27.40
N ARG A 345 -8.23 14.93 -26.60
CA ARG A 345 -7.10 15.74 -27.07
C ARG A 345 -5.87 14.90 -27.45
N ILE A 346 -5.65 13.76 -26.80
CA ILE A 346 -4.54 12.86 -27.09
C ILE A 346 -4.88 12.00 -28.33
N TYR A 347 -6.10 11.48 -28.38
CA TYR A 347 -6.59 10.57 -29.41
C TYR A 347 -7.52 11.29 -30.42
N ASP A 348 -7.09 12.44 -30.94
CA ASP A 348 -7.88 13.27 -31.89
C ASP A 348 -7.89 12.70 -33.34
N GLY A 349 -7.36 11.50 -33.55
CA GLY A 349 -7.19 10.85 -34.85
C GLY A 349 -8.49 10.34 -35.51
N LYS A 350 -9.63 11.05 -35.37
CA LYS A 350 -10.93 10.64 -35.92
C LYS A 350 -10.87 10.65 -37.46
N VAL A 351 -11.21 9.51 -38.07
CA VAL A 351 -11.26 9.35 -39.53
C VAL A 351 -12.69 9.04 -39.97
N VAL A 352 -13.16 9.73 -41.01
CA VAL A 352 -14.44 9.42 -41.65
C VAL A 352 -14.26 8.20 -42.57
N ARG A 353 -14.98 7.12 -42.29
CA ARG A 353 -15.03 5.92 -43.13
C ARG A 353 -16.44 5.73 -43.69
N SER A 354 -16.54 5.37 -44.96
CA SER A 354 -17.82 5.01 -45.57
C SER A 354 -18.23 3.60 -45.15
N ALA A 355 -19.34 3.49 -44.43
CA ALA A 355 -19.93 2.25 -43.96
C ALA A 355 -21.19 1.93 -44.78
N ARG A 356 -21.33 0.66 -45.18
CA ARG A 356 -22.53 0.16 -45.87
C ARG A 356 -23.38 -0.60 -44.87
N ARG A 357 -24.62 -0.14 -44.64
CA ARG A 357 -25.62 -0.87 -43.84
C ARG A 357 -26.63 -1.50 -44.77
N LEU A 358 -26.76 -2.82 -44.68
CA LEU A 358 -27.73 -3.60 -45.44
C LEU A 358 -28.94 -3.88 -44.56
N PHE A 359 -30.10 -3.38 -44.96
CA PHE A 359 -31.38 -3.71 -44.34
C PHE A 359 -32.10 -4.76 -45.18
N MET A 360 -32.29 -5.94 -44.61
CA MET A 360 -33.09 -7.01 -45.20
C MET A 360 -34.47 -7.00 -44.53
N PHE A 361 -35.49 -6.56 -45.26
CA PHE A 361 -36.88 -6.68 -44.80
C PHE A 361 -37.41 -8.07 -45.14
N SER A 362 -38.16 -8.68 -44.23
CA SER A 362 -38.66 -10.07 -44.36
C SER A 362 -39.54 -10.30 -45.60
N LYS A 363 -40.08 -9.23 -46.20
CA LYS A 363 -40.72 -9.22 -47.52
C LYS A 363 -40.38 -7.89 -48.23
N GLY A 364 -39.32 -7.87 -49.03
CA GLY A 364 -38.95 -6.71 -49.85
C GLY A 364 -37.51 -6.76 -50.39
N PRO A 365 -37.14 -5.88 -51.33
CA PRO A 365 -35.76 -5.76 -51.80
C PRO A 365 -34.85 -5.25 -50.68
N ALA A 366 -33.62 -5.77 -50.62
CA ALA A 366 -32.62 -5.29 -49.69
C ALA A 366 -32.27 -3.82 -49.98
N VAL A 367 -32.25 -2.98 -48.94
CA VAL A 367 -31.88 -1.57 -49.05
C VAL A 367 -30.46 -1.41 -48.52
N GLU A 368 -29.54 -0.98 -49.38
CA GLU A 368 -28.18 -0.61 -49.03
C GLU A 368 -28.12 0.90 -48.76
N LEU A 369 -27.74 1.26 -47.53
CA LEU A 369 -27.46 2.65 -47.15
C LEU A 369 -25.95 2.80 -46.97
N VAL A 370 -25.36 3.66 -47.80
CA VAL A 370 -23.98 4.13 -47.60
C VAL A 370 -24.05 5.33 -46.66
N LEU A 371 -23.38 5.21 -45.52
CA LEU A 371 -23.32 6.24 -44.49
C LEU A 371 -21.86 6.55 -44.21
N ASP A 372 -21.52 7.82 -44.09
CA ASP A 372 -20.22 8.22 -43.59
C ASP A 372 -20.25 8.13 -42.05
N GLN A 373 -19.32 7.36 -41.50
CA GLN A 373 -19.19 7.14 -40.07
C GLN A 373 -17.81 7.61 -39.60
N GLU A 374 -17.79 8.52 -38.63
CA GLU A 374 -16.57 8.88 -37.91
C GLU A 374 -16.14 7.71 -37.02
N VAL A 375 -14.91 7.24 -37.22
CA VAL A 375 -14.30 6.16 -36.45
C VAL A 375 -12.96 6.65 -35.93
N ASN A 376 -12.74 6.52 -34.62
CA ASN A 376 -11.41 6.68 -34.04
C ASN A 376 -10.67 5.33 -34.15
N PRO A 377 -9.58 5.22 -34.93
CA PRO A 377 -8.82 3.97 -35.06
C PRO A 377 -8.20 3.54 -33.73
N ASP A 378 -7.91 4.49 -32.83
CA ASP A 378 -7.23 4.25 -31.55
C ASP A 378 -8.23 4.16 -30.38
N PHE A 379 -9.51 3.97 -30.69
CA PHE A 379 -10.58 3.91 -29.70
C PHE A 379 -10.35 2.84 -28.62
N GLU A 380 -9.82 1.67 -28.98
CA GLU A 380 -9.50 0.61 -28.03
C GLU A 380 -8.41 1.03 -27.03
N GLU A 381 -7.36 1.72 -27.51
CA GLU A 381 -6.26 2.21 -26.69
C GLU A 381 -6.73 3.35 -25.77
N MET A 382 -7.56 4.24 -26.30
CA MET A 382 -8.21 5.30 -25.54
C MET A 382 -9.08 4.74 -24.40
N GLN A 383 -9.89 3.71 -24.66
CA GLN A 383 -10.71 3.04 -23.64
C GLN A 383 -9.84 2.36 -22.58
N TYR A 384 -8.76 1.70 -22.98
CA TYR A 384 -7.81 1.09 -22.07
C TYR A 384 -7.14 2.14 -21.15
N ALA A 385 -6.66 3.25 -21.72
CA ALA A 385 -6.07 4.35 -20.96
C ALA A 385 -7.09 4.96 -19.98
N ALA A 386 -8.36 5.12 -20.38
CA ALA A 386 -9.42 5.57 -19.48
C ALA A 386 -9.62 4.62 -18.29
N ALA A 387 -9.67 3.30 -18.54
CA ALA A 387 -9.84 2.30 -17.49
C ALA A 387 -8.68 2.34 -16.48
N VAL A 388 -7.43 2.41 -16.96
CA VAL A 388 -6.25 2.55 -16.08
C VAL A 388 -6.32 3.84 -15.25
N LEU A 389 -6.63 4.99 -15.87
CA LEU A 389 -6.71 6.28 -15.16
C LEU A 389 -7.85 6.29 -14.12
N ARG A 390 -8.97 5.63 -14.39
CA ARG A 390 -10.06 5.46 -13.41
C ARG A 390 -9.66 4.60 -12.22
N LEU A 391 -8.92 3.51 -12.45
CA LEU A 391 -8.37 2.70 -11.35
C LEU A 391 -7.42 3.53 -10.49
N LEU A 392 -6.50 4.27 -11.12
CA LEU A 392 -5.58 5.16 -10.41
C LEU A 392 -6.31 6.24 -9.59
N TRP A 393 -7.40 6.79 -10.10
CA TRP A 393 -8.27 7.73 -9.39
C TRP A 393 -8.96 7.09 -8.19
N ARG A 394 -9.56 5.90 -8.37
CA ARG A 394 -10.24 5.17 -7.29
C ARG A 394 -9.27 4.78 -6.18
N ARG A 395 -8.05 4.40 -6.53
CA ARG A 395 -6.98 4.08 -5.57
C ARG A 395 -6.64 5.26 -4.66
N GLN A 396 -6.81 6.50 -5.11
CA GLN A 396 -6.60 7.65 -4.23
C GLN A 396 -7.56 7.65 -3.01
N TYR A 397 -8.74 7.01 -3.13
CA TYR A 397 -9.70 6.86 -2.04
C TYR A 397 -9.38 5.73 -1.07
N SER A 398 -8.55 4.74 -1.42
CA SER A 398 -8.14 3.70 -0.46
C SER A 398 -7.09 4.25 0.51
N ASP A 399 -6.18 5.08 0.01
CA ASP A 399 -5.15 5.73 0.81
C ASP A 399 -5.76 6.71 1.84
N PHE A 400 -5.50 6.45 3.12
CA PHE A 400 -5.94 7.31 4.21
C PHE A 400 -5.33 8.72 4.13
N HIS A 401 -4.03 8.81 3.86
CA HIS A 401 -3.30 10.07 3.85
C HIS A 401 -3.78 10.97 2.71
N LEU A 402 -3.95 10.43 1.49
CA LEU A 402 -4.47 11.19 0.36
C LEU A 402 -5.90 11.67 0.59
N ARG A 403 -6.77 10.83 1.16
CA ARG A 403 -8.12 11.24 1.59
C ARG A 403 -8.11 12.37 2.61
N SER A 404 -7.19 12.32 3.58
CA SER A 404 -7.05 13.39 4.56
C SER A 404 -6.49 14.67 3.94
N LEU A 405 -5.54 14.58 3.00
CA LEU A 405 -4.99 15.73 2.26
C LEU A 405 -6.03 16.43 1.37
N ARG A 406 -7.10 15.73 0.99
CA ARG A 406 -8.27 16.30 0.30
C ARG A 406 -9.08 17.28 1.17
N ARG A 407 -8.91 17.24 2.50
CA ARG A 407 -9.53 18.18 3.45
C ARG A 407 -8.60 19.36 3.71
N GLU A 408 -9.13 20.57 3.54
CA GLU A 408 -8.36 21.81 3.67
C GLU A 408 -7.66 21.95 5.03
N ALA A 409 -8.39 21.71 6.13
CA ALA A 409 -7.86 21.88 7.48
C ALA A 409 -6.67 20.96 7.79
N TYR A 410 -6.72 19.71 7.31
CA TYR A 410 -5.62 18.76 7.45
C TYR A 410 -4.44 19.16 6.57
N GLN A 411 -4.70 19.51 5.31
CA GLN A 411 -3.66 19.86 4.34
C GLN A 411 -2.87 21.10 4.76
N GLN A 412 -3.55 22.14 5.26
CA GLN A 412 -2.90 23.37 5.74
C GLN A 412 -1.93 23.08 6.89
N LEU A 413 -2.37 22.31 7.89
CA LEU A 413 -1.53 21.93 9.02
C LEU A 413 -0.38 21.01 8.58
N TYR A 414 -0.64 20.06 7.69
CA TYR A 414 0.39 19.17 7.14
C TYR A 414 1.50 19.97 6.43
N LEU A 415 1.12 20.88 5.54
CA LEU A 415 2.05 21.73 4.81
C LEU A 415 2.82 22.66 5.75
N ALA A 416 2.13 23.27 6.72
CA ALA A 416 2.77 24.12 7.72
C ALA A 416 3.83 23.35 8.53
N ILE A 417 3.49 22.14 9.01
CA ILE A 417 4.46 21.31 9.75
C ILE A 417 5.66 20.98 8.87
N ARG A 418 5.44 20.60 7.60
CA ARG A 418 6.53 20.21 6.69
C ARG A 418 7.41 21.38 6.23
N SER A 419 6.87 22.59 6.14
CA SER A 419 7.61 23.80 5.76
C SER A 419 8.35 24.44 6.93
N THR A 420 8.02 24.06 8.17
CA THR A 420 8.62 24.63 9.37
C THR A 420 10.09 24.28 9.52
N SER A 421 10.91 25.26 9.91
CA SER A 421 12.35 25.14 10.16
C SER A 421 12.75 25.17 11.64
N ASP A 422 11.85 25.55 12.56
CA ASP A 422 12.12 25.56 14.01
C ASP A 422 11.21 24.57 14.74
N THR A 423 11.79 23.76 15.63
CA THR A 423 11.03 22.88 16.54
C THR A 423 10.03 23.60 17.44
N ALA A 424 10.26 24.87 17.79
CA ALA A 424 9.30 25.65 18.56
C ALA A 424 7.97 25.83 17.80
N ASP A 425 8.04 26.19 16.53
CA ASP A 425 6.89 26.36 15.65
C ASP A 425 6.19 25.01 15.41
N VAL A 426 6.94 23.90 15.31
CA VAL A 426 6.35 22.56 15.24
C VAL A 426 5.54 22.24 16.51
N ALA A 427 6.02 22.64 17.69
CA ALA A 427 5.29 22.44 18.94
C ALA A 427 4.01 23.30 19.01
N GLU A 428 4.02 24.51 18.44
CA GLU A 428 2.81 25.33 18.30
C GLU A 428 1.82 24.71 17.32
N LEU A 429 2.28 24.23 16.16
CA LEU A 429 1.44 23.54 15.19
C LEU A 429 0.82 22.25 15.75
N LYS A 430 1.55 21.50 16.59
CA LYS A 430 1.00 20.36 17.34
C LYS A 430 -0.15 20.78 18.28
N LYS A 431 -0.01 21.91 18.98
CA LYS A 431 -1.09 22.46 19.83
C LYS A 431 -2.28 22.91 19.01
N GLN A 432 -2.05 23.56 17.86
CA GLN A 432 -3.10 23.95 16.94
C GLN A 432 -3.85 22.73 16.39
N ALA A 433 -3.13 21.67 16.02
CA ALA A 433 -3.74 20.41 15.58
C ALA A 433 -4.57 19.75 16.70
N TYR A 434 -4.11 19.81 17.95
CA TYR A 434 -4.87 19.30 19.10
C TYR A 434 -6.13 20.12 19.37
N ALA A 435 -6.07 21.45 19.28
CA ALA A 435 -7.24 22.33 19.41
C ALA A 435 -8.25 22.07 18.27
N ALA A 436 -7.77 21.92 17.03
CA ALA A 436 -8.60 21.59 15.87
C ALA A 436 -9.30 20.21 16.00
N PHE A 437 -8.67 19.26 16.68
CA PHE A 437 -9.27 17.96 17.02
C PHE A 437 -10.26 18.07 18.19
N LYS A 438 -9.86 18.61 19.34
CA LYS A 438 -10.62 18.51 20.59
C LYS A 438 -11.64 19.62 20.80
N GLU A 439 -11.35 20.83 20.35
CA GLU A 439 -12.18 22.01 20.62
C GLU A 439 -13.11 22.31 19.45
N VAL A 440 -12.60 22.20 18.22
CA VAL A 440 -13.33 22.60 17.00
C VAL A 440 -13.91 21.40 16.23
N ASN A 441 -13.52 20.16 16.56
CA ASN A 441 -13.92 18.93 15.85
C ASN A 441 -13.72 19.00 14.32
N LYS A 442 -12.72 19.77 13.85
CA LYS A 442 -12.37 19.88 12.42
C LYS A 442 -11.51 18.73 11.92
N LEU A 443 -10.83 18.03 12.84
CA LEU A 443 -9.99 16.88 12.55
C LEU A 443 -10.55 15.64 13.25
N SER A 444 -10.42 14.49 12.62
CA SER A 444 -10.65 13.19 13.25
C SER A 444 -9.46 12.75 14.11
N LEU A 445 -9.67 11.76 14.99
CA LEU A 445 -8.61 11.18 15.79
C LEU A 445 -7.48 10.60 14.92
N LYS A 446 -7.82 9.93 13.81
CA LYS A 446 -6.83 9.37 12.87
C LYS A 446 -5.99 10.49 12.23
N GLU A 447 -6.63 11.57 11.79
CA GLU A 447 -5.95 12.73 11.20
C GLU A 447 -5.02 13.43 12.20
N PHE A 448 -5.48 13.62 13.43
CA PHE A 448 -4.64 14.18 14.50
C PHE A 448 -3.41 13.31 14.78
N THR A 449 -3.59 11.99 14.89
CA THR A 449 -2.49 11.05 15.13
C THR A 449 -1.49 11.05 13.98
N ALA A 450 -1.96 11.13 12.73
CA ALA A 450 -1.11 11.27 11.56
C ALA A 450 -0.31 12.58 11.58
N LEU A 451 -0.95 13.73 11.84
CA LEU A 451 -0.25 15.02 11.95
C LEU A 451 0.77 15.03 13.09
N ASN A 452 0.47 14.41 14.22
CA ASN A 452 1.41 14.29 15.34
C ASN A 452 2.64 13.44 14.95
N THR A 453 2.42 12.37 14.19
CA THR A 453 3.50 11.54 13.65
C THR A 453 4.37 12.31 12.66
N VAL A 454 3.75 13.07 11.75
CA VAL A 454 4.45 13.97 10.81
C VAL A 454 5.25 15.03 11.56
N ALA A 455 4.70 15.61 12.62
CA ALA A 455 5.37 16.61 13.44
C ALA A 455 6.57 16.03 14.20
N LYS A 456 6.45 14.82 14.77
CA LYS A 456 7.60 14.10 15.35
C LYS A 456 8.68 13.81 14.30
N SER A 457 8.28 13.35 13.11
CA SER A 457 9.22 13.14 12.00
C SER A 457 9.95 14.43 11.63
N GLN A 458 9.23 15.56 11.56
CA GLN A 458 9.84 16.86 11.29
C GLN A 458 10.80 17.30 12.41
N GLU A 459 10.43 17.13 13.68
CA GLU A 459 11.33 17.41 14.81
C GLU A 459 12.64 16.63 14.71
N VAL A 460 12.58 15.34 14.33
CA VAL A 460 13.78 14.53 14.10
C VAL A 460 14.61 15.10 12.95
N ARG A 461 13.97 15.47 11.82
CA ARG A 461 14.68 16.07 10.67
C ARG A 461 15.34 17.41 11.00
N LEU A 462 14.72 18.20 11.87
CA LEU A 462 15.25 19.49 12.30
C LEU A 462 16.32 19.33 13.38
N ARG A 463 16.31 18.24 14.16
CA ARG A 463 17.23 18.01 15.28
C ARG A 463 18.71 18.17 14.90
N ASP A 464 19.07 17.77 13.69
CA ASP A 464 20.46 17.77 13.21
C ASP A 464 20.78 18.90 12.20
N ARG A 465 19.80 19.77 11.91
CA ARG A 465 19.98 20.91 11.00
C ARG A 465 20.29 22.17 11.79
N PHE A 466 21.58 22.46 11.93
CA PHE A 466 22.08 23.66 12.60
C PHE A 466 22.61 24.69 11.60
N SER A 467 22.38 25.96 11.89
CA SER A 467 23.04 27.07 11.21
C SER A 467 24.56 26.97 11.34
N GLU A 468 25.29 27.59 10.40
CA GLU A 468 26.75 27.63 10.48
C GLU A 468 27.24 28.30 11.76
N ALA A 469 26.55 29.36 12.21
CA ALA A 469 26.82 30.03 13.47
C ALA A 469 26.69 29.05 14.65
N ALA A 470 25.59 28.30 14.76
CA ALA A 470 25.40 27.31 15.82
C ALA A 470 26.50 26.22 15.80
N ARG A 471 26.93 25.77 14.61
CA ARG A 471 28.05 24.81 14.48
C ARG A 471 29.38 25.39 14.96
N GLN A 472 29.67 26.66 14.67
CA GLN A 472 30.86 27.33 15.18
C GLN A 472 30.84 27.43 16.71
N TRP A 473 29.69 27.77 17.29
CA TRP A 473 29.50 27.80 18.74
C TRP A 473 29.70 26.43 19.38
N LEU A 474 29.14 25.36 18.80
CA LEU A 474 29.36 23.99 19.27
C LEU A 474 30.85 23.60 19.28
N ARG A 475 31.59 23.91 18.21
CA ARG A 475 33.04 23.68 18.14
C ARG A 475 33.82 24.46 19.20
N LYS A 476 33.41 25.71 19.50
CA LYS A 476 34.01 26.52 20.57
C LYS A 476 33.77 25.89 21.94
N ILE A 477 32.56 25.39 22.20
CA ILE A 477 32.20 24.71 23.45
C ILE A 477 32.97 23.41 23.63
N GLU A 478 33.06 22.59 22.58
CA GLU A 478 33.79 21.32 22.61
C GLU A 478 35.27 21.48 22.97
N LYS A 479 35.92 22.54 22.45
CA LYS A 479 37.33 22.85 22.73
C LYS A 479 37.54 23.69 24.00
N ALA A 480 36.48 24.09 24.70
CA ALA A 480 36.60 25.00 25.83
C ALA A 480 37.26 24.33 27.05
N THR A 481 38.12 25.09 27.73
CA THR A 481 38.62 24.79 29.08
C THR A 481 37.61 25.26 30.13
N ALA A 482 37.76 24.85 31.39
CA ALA A 482 36.81 25.21 32.47
C ALA A 482 36.59 26.74 32.61
N GLY A 483 37.64 27.55 32.41
CA GLY A 483 37.54 29.02 32.38
C GLY A 483 36.87 29.54 31.11
N GLY A 484 37.19 28.97 29.95
CA GLY A 484 36.55 29.32 28.67
C GLY A 484 35.05 28.99 28.64
N LEU A 485 34.64 27.92 29.33
CA LEU A 485 33.25 27.53 29.48
C LEU A 485 32.41 28.56 30.26
N ARG A 486 32.98 29.17 31.31
CA ARG A 486 32.33 30.27 32.04
C ARG A 486 32.12 31.50 31.15
N TYR A 487 33.11 31.83 30.32
CA TYR A 487 32.99 32.90 29.34
C TYR A 487 31.93 32.58 28.30
N LEU A 488 31.91 31.35 27.76
CA LEU A 488 30.91 30.92 26.77
C LEU A 488 29.48 30.92 27.33
N LYS A 489 29.28 30.58 28.61
CA LYS A 489 27.99 30.73 29.30
C LYS A 489 27.54 32.18 29.36
N PHE A 490 28.46 33.08 29.70
CA PHE A 490 28.16 34.52 29.74
C PHE A 490 27.82 35.06 28.34
N SER A 491 28.57 34.66 27.31
CA SER A 491 28.34 35.10 25.94
C SER A 491 27.05 34.52 25.36
N LEU A 492 26.66 33.28 25.69
CA LEU A 492 25.37 32.70 25.29
C LEU A 492 24.15 33.52 25.74
N TYR A 493 24.27 34.29 26.84
CA TYR A 493 23.21 35.19 27.30
C TYR A 493 23.27 36.59 26.68
N ASN A 494 24.45 37.08 26.35
CA ASN A 494 24.68 38.51 26.08
C ASN A 494 25.04 38.83 24.63
N ASP A 495 25.62 37.88 23.90
CA ASP A 495 26.09 38.07 22.54
C ASP A 495 24.91 38.18 21.56
N PRO A 496 24.87 39.22 20.69
CA PRO A 496 23.83 39.36 19.68
C PRO A 496 23.76 38.17 18.72
N GLU A 497 24.90 37.54 18.38
CA GLU A 497 24.93 36.37 17.49
C GLU A 497 24.25 35.17 18.14
N ALA A 498 24.49 34.95 19.44
CA ALA A 498 23.84 33.88 20.20
C ALA A 498 22.35 34.16 20.42
N LYS A 499 21.94 35.43 20.55
CA LYS A 499 20.53 35.84 20.66
C LYS A 499 19.76 35.65 19.36
N ALA A 500 20.41 35.76 18.20
CA ALA A 500 19.79 35.53 16.90
C ALA A 500 19.50 34.05 16.60
N LEU A 501 20.14 33.11 17.32
CA LEU A 501 19.92 31.68 17.13
C LEU A 501 18.51 31.23 17.51
N THR A 502 18.02 30.18 16.85
CA THR A 502 16.71 29.60 17.14
C THR A 502 16.65 29.05 18.56
N ARG A 503 15.43 28.85 19.08
CA ARG A 503 15.27 28.30 20.43
C ARG A 503 15.91 26.92 20.55
N GLN A 504 15.75 26.11 19.50
CA GLN A 504 16.35 24.78 19.39
C GLN A 504 17.88 24.83 19.48
N GLU A 505 18.50 25.72 18.71
CA GLU A 505 19.96 25.88 18.69
C GLU A 505 20.48 26.32 20.06
N LYS A 506 19.82 27.27 20.71
CA LYS A 506 20.15 27.70 22.07
C LYS A 506 20.08 26.53 23.06
N GLN A 507 19.00 25.75 23.02
CA GLN A 507 18.85 24.60 23.90
C GLN A 507 19.98 23.57 23.69
N ARG A 508 20.34 23.30 22.44
CA ARG A 508 21.44 22.39 22.10
C ARG A 508 22.80 22.93 22.57
N LEU A 509 23.05 24.22 22.45
CA LEU A 509 24.27 24.85 22.96
C LEU A 509 24.35 24.75 24.48
N TRP A 510 23.24 24.94 25.19
CA TRP A 510 23.17 24.74 26.63
C TRP A 510 23.37 23.27 27.05
N ASP A 511 22.83 22.32 26.27
CA ASP A 511 23.10 20.89 26.47
C ASP A 511 24.60 20.58 26.30
N ALA A 512 25.22 21.06 25.22
CA ALA A 512 26.65 20.86 24.96
C ALA A 512 27.53 21.46 26.07
N VAL A 513 27.17 22.65 26.58
CA VAL A 513 27.82 23.27 27.73
C VAL A 513 27.73 22.37 28.97
N ARG A 514 26.56 21.81 29.26
CA ARG A 514 26.37 20.89 30.41
C ARG A 514 27.19 19.62 30.24
N THR A 515 27.17 19.01 29.05
CA THR A 515 27.96 17.81 28.74
C THR A 515 29.45 18.08 28.91
N ARG A 516 29.95 19.20 28.38
CA ARG A 516 31.37 19.56 28.52
C ARG A 516 31.76 19.86 29.96
N GLU A 517 30.88 20.47 30.76
CA GLU A 517 31.13 20.63 32.19
C GLU A 517 31.21 19.30 32.93
N THR A 518 30.35 18.35 32.61
CA THR A 518 30.42 17.00 33.21
C THR A 518 31.73 16.31 32.83
N GLU A 519 32.16 16.38 31.56
CA GLU A 519 33.43 15.82 31.10
C GLU A 519 34.62 16.41 31.85
N LEU A 520 34.69 17.75 31.96
CA LEU A 520 35.79 18.42 32.65
C LEU A 520 35.82 18.11 34.15
N LYS A 521 34.65 17.93 34.80
CA LYS A 521 34.58 17.46 36.18
C LYS A 521 35.15 16.06 36.33
N THR A 522 34.72 15.10 35.49
CA THR A 522 35.28 13.74 35.50
C THR A 522 36.78 13.69 35.21
N GLN A 523 37.29 14.55 34.31
CA GLN A 523 38.73 14.67 34.03
C GLN A 523 39.51 15.22 35.23
N SER A 524 38.92 16.18 35.96
CA SER A 524 39.54 16.69 37.18
C SER A 524 39.59 15.64 38.29
N GLU A 525 38.50 14.89 38.50
CA GLU A 525 38.41 13.83 39.52
C GLU A 525 39.38 12.67 39.25
N THR A 526 39.51 12.24 37.99
CA THR A 526 40.50 11.23 37.58
C THR A 526 41.95 11.73 37.66
N GLY A 527 42.20 13.02 37.41
CA GLY A 527 43.49 13.66 37.63
C GLY A 527 43.90 13.69 39.10
N TYR A 528 42.96 14.00 40.00
CA TYR A 528 43.18 13.95 41.45
C TYR A 528 43.42 12.53 41.96
N ALA A 529 42.71 11.53 41.45
CA ALA A 529 42.93 10.12 41.81
C ALA A 529 44.33 9.61 41.40
N ARG A 530 44.83 10.02 40.22
CA ARG A 530 46.20 9.70 39.77
C ARG A 530 47.28 10.42 40.57
N GLN A 531 47.03 11.66 40.99
CA GLN A 531 47.98 12.39 41.85
C GLN A 531 48.05 11.80 43.26
N GLN A 532 46.94 11.30 43.82
CA GLN A 532 46.96 10.65 45.15
C GLN A 532 47.65 9.28 45.14
N GLN A 533 47.60 8.52 44.04
CA GLN A 533 48.38 7.27 43.92
C GLN A 533 49.90 7.47 43.81
N ASN A 534 50.35 8.67 43.40
CA ASN A 534 51.77 8.99 43.30
C ASN A 534 52.37 9.58 44.60
N VAL A 535 51.59 9.73 45.67
CA VAL A 535 52.07 10.12 46.99
C VAL A 535 52.03 8.92 47.93
N LEU A 536 53.01 8.01 47.78
CA LEU A 536 53.29 7.00 48.80
C LEU A 536 53.83 7.69 50.07
N PRO A 537 53.36 7.34 51.29
CA PRO A 537 53.96 7.84 52.51
C PRO A 537 55.36 7.22 52.66
N GLN A 538 56.39 8.07 52.80
CA GLN A 538 57.72 7.64 53.20
C GLN A 538 57.65 6.88 54.54
N GLN A 539 57.68 5.55 54.48
CA GLN A 539 57.76 4.69 55.66
C GLN A 539 59.10 4.92 56.37
N ARG A 540 59.02 5.40 57.61
CA ARG A 540 60.14 5.43 58.57
C ARG A 540 60.65 4.00 58.77
N ARG A 541 61.90 3.75 58.39
CA ARG A 541 62.63 2.52 58.71
C ARG A 541 62.90 2.47 60.22
N TYR A 542 62.27 1.53 60.92
CA TYR A 542 62.74 1.08 62.22
C TYR A 542 63.74 -0.06 62.02
N VAL A 543 64.92 0.08 62.61
CA VAL A 543 65.97 -0.95 62.68
C VAL A 543 65.66 -1.84 63.88
N GLN A 544 65.41 -3.12 63.65
CA GLN A 544 65.35 -4.14 64.70
C GLN A 544 66.76 -4.64 65.00
N VAL A 545 67.17 -4.53 66.27
CA VAL A 545 68.36 -5.18 66.82
C VAL A 545 67.95 -6.57 67.29
N VAL A 546 68.65 -7.60 66.79
CA VAL A 546 68.50 -8.99 67.21
C VAL A 546 69.49 -9.27 68.35
N VAL A 547 69.00 -9.87 69.44
CA VAL A 547 69.79 -10.52 70.50
C VAL A 547 69.61 -12.02 70.36
#